data_AF-A0A327J4K8-F1
#
_entry.id   AF-A0A327J4K8-F1
#
_cell.length_a   1.000
_cell.length_b   1.000
_cell.length_c   1.000
_cell.angle_alpha   90.00
_cell.angle_beta   90.00
_cell.angle_gamma   90.00
#
_symmetry.space_group_name_H-M   'P 1'
#
loop_
_entity.id
_entity.type
_entity.pdbx_description
1 polymer ?
#
loop_
_entity_poly.entity_id
_entity_poly.type
_entity_poly.pdbx_seq_one_letter_code
_entity_poly.pdbx_strand_id
1 'polypeptide(L)'
;MNILPIGVNNNFYNVNNNRNNATAPSFQHLRIISKEHWDKDILDAVRENKEIKKFENYLEKKHSVLELTIMEDFIPNKVANETLFSIMGTFARKFKIMGINQEITPMASKNQTLSNLRQFKCDELIKTFEREEAKYNKQYKLLHPEHQMRDVLLRIRDEQKSLLDAILDFFF
;
A
#
# COMPACT_ATOMS: atom_id res chain seq x y z
N MET A 1 39.84 -9.20 -12.54
CA MET A 1 38.75 -9.61 -11.63
C MET A 1 37.45 -9.42 -12.37
N ASN A 2 36.78 -10.52 -12.75
CA ASN A 2 35.50 -10.48 -13.44
C ASN A 2 34.39 -10.35 -12.39
N ILE A 3 33.64 -9.25 -12.45
CA ILE A 3 32.47 -9.02 -11.62
C ILE A 3 31.27 -9.53 -12.40
N LEU A 4 30.70 -10.66 -11.97
CA LEU A 4 29.44 -11.18 -12.53
C LEU A 4 28.27 -10.29 -12.04
N PRO A 5 27.26 -10.01 -12.88
CA PRO A 5 26.09 -9.26 -12.45
C PRO A 5 25.29 -10.09 -11.45
N ILE A 6 24.94 -9.46 -10.33
CA ILE A 6 24.08 -10.02 -9.29
C ILE A 6 22.70 -10.27 -9.91
N GLY A 7 22.41 -11.54 -10.17
CA GLY A 7 21.08 -11.98 -10.58
C GLY A 7 20.05 -11.55 -9.54
N VAL A 8 19.02 -10.86 -10.02
CA VAL A 8 17.84 -10.49 -9.22
C VAL A 8 17.17 -11.78 -8.78
N ASN A 9 17.42 -12.17 -7.53
CA ASN A 9 16.87 -13.38 -6.95
C ASN A 9 15.39 -13.10 -6.61
N ASN A 10 14.49 -13.40 -7.55
CA ASN A 10 13.04 -13.20 -7.47
C ASN A 10 12.32 -14.14 -6.45
N ASN A 11 12.97 -14.51 -5.35
CA ASN A 11 12.47 -15.52 -4.40
C ASN A 11 11.71 -14.93 -3.19
N PHE A 12 11.00 -13.81 -3.34
CA PHE A 12 10.17 -13.26 -2.24
C PHE A 12 8.69 -13.69 -2.27
N TYR A 13 8.29 -14.59 -3.18
CA TYR A 13 6.97 -15.24 -3.17
C TYR A 13 7.04 -16.74 -2.83
N ASN A 14 7.87 -17.12 -1.85
CA ASN A 14 7.80 -18.47 -1.32
C ASN A 14 7.71 -18.47 0.22
N VAL A 15 6.60 -17.92 0.71
CA VAL A 15 6.11 -18.18 2.07
C VAL A 15 4.78 -18.93 1.92
N ASN A 16 4.88 -20.24 1.62
CA ASN A 16 3.94 -21.32 1.94
C ASN A 16 3.94 -22.45 0.87
N ASN A 17 5.04 -23.17 0.72
CA ASN A 17 5.06 -24.44 -0.01
C ASN A 17 4.55 -25.61 0.86
N ASN A 18 3.37 -25.48 1.48
CA ASN A 18 2.74 -26.63 2.15
C ASN A 18 1.21 -26.59 2.31
N ARG A 19 0.47 -26.02 1.34
CA ARG A 19 -0.99 -26.25 1.24
C ARG A 19 -1.41 -26.41 -0.22
N ASN A 20 -1.53 -27.66 -0.64
CA ASN A 20 -2.27 -28.07 -1.82
C ASN A 20 -3.73 -27.60 -1.65
N ASN A 21 -4.06 -26.47 -2.26
CA ASN A 21 -5.33 -26.14 -2.90
C ASN A 21 -5.23 -24.68 -3.38
N ALA A 22 -5.21 -24.51 -4.70
CA ALA A 22 -5.10 -23.24 -5.37
C ALA A 22 -6.34 -22.37 -5.09
N THR A 23 -6.25 -21.52 -4.07
CA THR A 23 -6.97 -20.25 -4.03
C THR A 23 -5.97 -19.16 -4.37
N ALA A 24 -6.29 -18.33 -5.36
CA ALA A 24 -5.54 -17.10 -5.64
C ALA A 24 -5.21 -16.39 -4.31
N PRO A 25 -4.03 -15.77 -4.15
CA PRO A 25 -3.68 -15.11 -2.90
C PRO A 25 -4.81 -14.15 -2.55
N SER A 26 -5.60 -14.49 -1.53
CA SER A 26 -6.61 -13.58 -1.04
C SER A 26 -5.80 -12.48 -0.39
N PHE A 27 -5.70 -11.34 -1.06
CA PHE A 27 -5.21 -10.14 -0.44
C PHE A 27 -6.25 -9.79 0.64
N GLN A 28 -6.16 -10.38 1.83
CA GLN A 28 -6.81 -9.81 3.00
C GLN A 28 -6.14 -8.45 3.18
N HIS A 29 -6.89 -7.40 2.83
CA HIS A 29 -6.33 -6.09 2.48
C HIS A 29 -5.93 -5.28 3.71
N LEU A 30 -6.63 -5.44 4.83
CA LEU A 30 -6.19 -4.97 6.13
C LEU A 30 -5.57 -6.11 6.94
N ARG A 31 -4.30 -5.95 7.29
CA ARG A 31 -3.59 -6.84 8.22
C ARG A 31 -3.28 -6.10 9.50
N ILE A 32 -3.82 -6.56 10.61
CA ILE A 32 -3.45 -6.07 11.96
C ILE A 32 -2.31 -6.96 12.46
N ILE A 33 -1.14 -6.37 12.66
CA ILE A 33 0.06 -7.08 13.12
C ILE A 33 0.03 -7.16 14.65
N SER A 34 0.39 -8.34 15.18
CA SER A 34 0.43 -8.64 16.61
C SER A 34 -0.84 -8.23 17.35
N LYS A 35 -1.99 -8.60 16.78
CA LYS A 35 -3.34 -8.20 17.21
C LYS A 35 -3.59 -8.43 18.71
N GLU A 36 -2.98 -9.46 19.28
CA GLU A 36 -3.01 -9.83 20.69
C GLU A 36 -2.46 -8.73 21.63
N HIS A 37 -1.63 -7.83 21.12
CA HIS A 37 -1.06 -6.71 21.88
C HIS A 37 -1.83 -5.40 21.68
N TRP A 38 -2.96 -5.41 20.98
CA TRP A 38 -3.75 -4.19 20.81
C TRP A 38 -4.71 -4.01 21.97
N ASP A 39 -4.80 -2.78 22.49
CA ASP A 39 -5.94 -2.37 23.30
C ASP A 39 -7.24 -2.61 22.52
N LYS A 40 -8.20 -3.28 23.19
CA LYS A 40 -9.44 -3.73 22.56
C LYS A 40 -10.25 -2.58 21.94
N ASP A 41 -10.37 -1.46 22.65
CA ASP A 41 -11.19 -0.34 22.18
C ASP A 41 -10.53 0.37 21.00
N ILE A 42 -9.20 0.47 21.00
CA ILE A 42 -8.43 1.00 19.85
C ILE A 42 -8.59 0.08 18.64
N LEU A 43 -8.49 -1.24 18.84
CA LEU A 43 -8.64 -2.22 17.77
C LEU A 43 -10.03 -2.19 17.14
N ASP A 44 -11.08 -2.13 17.97
CA ASP A 44 -12.46 -2.04 17.51
C ASP A 44 -12.68 -0.71 16.77
N ALA A 45 -12.16 0.41 17.29
CA ALA A 45 -12.22 1.70 16.61
C ALA A 45 -11.52 1.70 15.24
N VAL A 46 -10.39 1.01 15.09
CA VAL A 46 -9.69 0.85 13.80
C VAL A 46 -10.53 0.04 12.81
N ARG A 47 -11.12 -1.07 13.27
CA ARG A 47 -11.94 -1.97 12.42
C ARG A 47 -13.21 -1.32 11.91
N GLU A 48 -13.81 -0.46 12.72
CA GLU A 48 -15.04 0.26 12.39
C GLU A 48 -14.78 1.59 11.67
N ASN A 49 -13.51 2.00 11.53
CA ASN A 49 -13.16 3.28 10.92
C ASN A 49 -13.46 3.30 9.42
N LYS A 50 -14.40 4.16 9.03
CA LYS A 50 -14.82 4.31 7.62
C LYS A 50 -13.70 4.79 6.70
N GLU A 51 -12.80 5.63 7.18
CA GLU A 51 -11.69 6.18 6.37
C GLU A 51 -10.56 5.16 6.21
N ILE A 52 -10.27 4.34 7.23
CA ILE A 52 -9.35 3.19 7.08
C ILE A 52 -9.94 2.19 6.09
N LYS A 53 -11.23 1.87 6.18
CA LYS A 53 -11.91 0.99 5.22
C LYS A 53 -11.94 1.55 3.80
N LYS A 54 -12.14 2.87 3.66
CA LYS A 54 -12.04 3.57 2.36
C LYS A 54 -10.65 3.39 1.76
N PHE A 55 -9.60 3.51 2.57
CA PHE A 55 -8.23 3.33 2.11
C PHE A 55 -7.90 1.87 1.75
N GLU A 56 -8.34 0.92 2.58
CA GLU A 56 -8.24 -0.52 2.30
C GLU A 56 -8.84 -0.86 0.93
N ASN A 57 -10.07 -0.42 0.67
CA ASN A 57 -10.76 -0.62 -0.61
C ASN A 57 -10.04 0.06 -1.79
N TYR A 58 -9.38 1.20 -1.56
CA TYR A 58 -8.57 1.85 -2.58
C TYR A 58 -7.34 1.00 -2.93
N LEU A 59 -6.64 0.50 -1.91
CA LEU A 59 -5.46 -0.35 -2.08
C LEU A 59 -5.80 -1.70 -2.73
N GLU A 60 -6.98 -2.25 -2.45
CA GLU A 60 -7.50 -3.44 -3.11
C GLU A 60 -7.55 -3.28 -4.64
N LYS A 61 -8.13 -2.17 -5.12
CA LYS A 61 -8.19 -1.85 -6.56
C LYS A 61 -6.79 -1.68 -7.19
N LYS A 62 -5.78 -1.40 -6.36
CA LYS A 62 -4.38 -1.25 -6.77
C LYS A 62 -3.56 -2.54 -6.60
N HIS A 63 -4.17 -3.63 -6.15
CA HIS A 63 -3.51 -4.88 -5.77
C HIS A 63 -2.43 -4.66 -4.71
N SER A 64 -2.77 -3.93 -3.67
CA SER A 64 -1.91 -3.65 -2.52
C SER A 64 -2.59 -4.03 -1.20
N VAL A 65 -1.83 -3.94 -0.11
CA VAL A 65 -2.24 -4.32 1.25
C VAL A 65 -1.88 -3.17 2.20
N LEU A 66 -2.75 -2.94 3.17
CA LEU A 66 -2.55 -2.09 4.34
C LEU A 66 -2.22 -2.97 5.55
N GLU A 67 -1.05 -2.79 6.12
CA GLU A 67 -0.63 -3.45 7.36
C GLU A 67 -0.61 -2.39 8.47
N LEU A 68 -1.36 -2.59 9.55
CA LEU A 68 -1.36 -1.71 10.71
C LEU A 68 -0.61 -2.36 11.87
N THR A 69 0.23 -1.58 12.51
CA THR A 69 0.98 -1.93 13.72
C THR A 69 0.69 -0.90 14.80
N ILE A 70 0.51 -1.35 16.03
CA ILE A 70 0.44 -0.46 17.20
C ILE A 70 1.80 -0.45 17.89
N MET A 71 2.24 0.73 18.31
CA MET A 71 3.36 0.88 19.24
C MET A 71 2.81 1.38 20.56
N GLU A 72 3.30 0.81 21.64
CA GLU A 72 2.95 1.20 22.99
C GLU A 72 4.20 1.71 23.70
N ASP A 73 4.09 2.85 24.37
CA ASP A 73 5.14 3.39 25.21
C ASP A 73 4.59 3.67 26.61
N PHE A 74 5.35 3.26 27.62
CA PHE A 74 4.95 3.42 29.01
C PHE A 74 5.76 4.56 29.62
N ILE A 75 5.08 5.64 29.97
CA ILE A 75 5.70 6.78 30.63
C ILE A 75 5.34 6.71 32.12
N PRO A 76 6.31 6.32 32.98
CA PRO A 76 6.12 6.42 34.42
C PRO A 76 6.07 7.90 34.80
N ASN A 77 4.89 8.39 35.17
CA ASN A 77 4.71 9.76 35.63
C ASN A 77 4.50 9.77 37.15
N LYS A 78 4.86 10.87 37.84
CA LYS A 78 4.76 10.97 39.30
C LYS A 78 3.33 10.98 39.85
N VAL A 79 2.32 11.21 38.99
CA VAL A 79 0.91 11.39 39.37
C VAL A 79 0.05 10.20 38.96
N ALA A 80 0.25 9.67 37.75
CA ALA A 80 -0.36 8.44 37.27
C ALA A 80 0.48 7.89 36.12
N ASN A 81 0.73 6.58 36.11
CA ASN A 81 1.37 5.94 34.97
C ASN A 81 0.51 6.11 33.73
N GLU A 82 1.12 6.52 32.62
CA GLU A 82 0.41 6.72 31.36
C GLU A 82 0.98 5.80 30.29
N THR A 83 0.09 5.12 29.56
CA THR A 83 0.43 4.35 28.37
C THR A 83 0.03 5.17 27.16
N LEU A 84 0.99 5.41 26.29
CA LEU A 84 0.78 6.06 25.01
C LEU A 84 0.77 5.03 23.90
N PHE A 85 -0.02 5.31 22.86
CA PHE A 85 -0.23 4.45 21.71
C PHE A 85 0.02 5.26 20.44
N SER A 86 0.79 4.71 19.50
CA SER A 86 0.82 5.19 18.12
C SER A 86 0.37 4.09 17.17
N ILE A 87 -0.26 4.47 16.05
CA ILE A 87 -0.70 3.52 15.04
C ILE A 87 0.02 3.89 13.74
N MET A 88 0.81 2.95 13.25
CA MET A 88 1.54 3.07 12.00
C MET A 88 0.87 2.20 10.93
N GLY A 89 0.76 2.73 9.72
CA GLY A 89 0.32 2.01 8.54
C GLY A 89 1.48 1.77 7.58
N THR A 90 1.63 0.54 7.14
CA THR A 90 2.56 0.13 6.09
C THR A 90 1.78 -0.30 4.87
N PHE A 91 2.01 0.31 3.72
CA PHE A 91 1.33 -0.04 2.46
C PHE A 91 2.31 -0.17 1.29
N ALA A 92 1.81 -0.32 0.06
CA ALA A 92 2.63 -0.27 -1.16
C ALA A 92 3.67 -1.40 -1.34
N ARG A 93 3.47 -2.53 -0.66
CA ARG A 93 4.35 -3.71 -0.74
C ARG A 93 4.56 -4.25 -2.16
N LYS A 94 3.61 -3.97 -3.07
CA LYS A 94 3.68 -4.35 -4.49
C LYS A 94 4.92 -3.83 -5.21
N PHE A 95 5.37 -2.62 -4.87
CA PHE A 95 6.47 -1.95 -5.57
C PHE A 95 7.67 -1.62 -4.68
N LYS A 96 7.49 -1.68 -3.36
CA LYS A 96 8.57 -1.51 -2.39
C LYS A 96 8.49 -2.63 -1.37
N ILE A 97 9.49 -3.50 -1.32
CA ILE A 97 9.49 -4.68 -0.42
C ILE A 97 9.24 -4.26 1.02
N MET A 98 9.89 -3.19 1.48
CA MET A 98 9.73 -2.66 2.85
C MET A 98 8.40 -1.94 3.08
N GLY A 99 7.64 -1.67 2.02
CA GLY A 99 6.45 -0.82 2.07
C GLY A 99 6.76 0.66 2.31
N ILE A 100 5.70 1.45 2.37
CA ILE A 100 5.71 2.85 2.81
C ILE A 100 5.08 2.89 4.18
N ASN A 101 5.85 3.39 5.15
CA ASN A 101 5.37 3.58 6.51
C ASN A 101 4.83 5.00 6.64
N GLN A 102 3.62 5.13 7.16
CA GLN A 102 2.98 6.40 7.42
C GLN A 102 2.23 6.31 8.73
N GLU A 103 2.35 7.36 9.54
CA GLU A 103 1.62 7.45 10.80
C GLU A 103 0.13 7.68 10.53
N ILE A 104 -0.72 6.86 11.17
CA ILE A 104 -2.19 7.01 11.18
C ILE A 104 -2.59 7.87 12.38
N THR A 105 -2.01 7.59 13.53
CA THR A 105 -2.16 8.41 14.74
C THR A 105 -0.81 8.57 15.45
N PRO A 106 -0.47 9.79 15.90
CA PRO A 106 0.73 10.01 16.69
C PRO A 106 0.63 9.35 18.06
N MET A 107 1.79 9.21 18.71
CA MET A 107 1.90 8.69 20.07
C MET A 107 1.08 9.54 21.04
N ALA A 108 0.02 8.96 21.60
CA ALA A 108 -0.91 9.68 22.46
C ALA A 108 -1.63 8.75 23.45
N SER A 109 -2.24 9.30 24.48
CA SER A 109 -3.04 8.53 25.43
C SER A 109 -4.21 7.84 24.74
N LYS A 110 -4.74 6.76 25.31
CA LYS A 110 -5.86 5.99 24.73
C LYS A 110 -7.02 6.89 24.25
N ASN A 111 -7.47 7.82 25.10
CA ASN A 111 -8.58 8.73 24.76
C ASN A 111 -8.23 9.64 23.57
N GLN A 112 -7.00 10.15 23.54
CA GLN A 112 -6.54 10.99 22.44
C GLN A 112 -6.38 10.18 21.15
N THR A 113 -5.87 8.94 21.22
CA THR A 113 -5.77 8.04 20.07
C THR A 113 -7.14 7.73 19.47
N LEU A 114 -8.13 7.44 20.31
CA LEU A 114 -9.52 7.26 19.86
C LEU A 114 -10.09 8.54 19.23
N SER A 115 -9.78 9.72 19.77
CA SER A 115 -10.15 11.00 19.18
C SER A 115 -9.49 11.22 17.81
N ASN A 116 -8.19 10.95 17.70
CA ASN A 116 -7.42 11.04 16.46
C ASN A 116 -8.00 10.10 15.39
N LEU A 117 -8.34 8.86 15.74
CA LEU A 117 -8.99 7.91 14.82
C LEU A 117 -10.34 8.44 14.30
N ARG A 118 -11.14 9.11 15.12
CA ARG A 118 -12.42 9.70 14.67
C ARG A 118 -12.23 10.85 13.68
N GLN A 119 -11.13 11.59 13.78
CA GLN A 119 -10.82 12.73 12.91
C GLN A 119 -9.97 12.35 11.69
N PHE A 120 -9.40 11.15 11.69
CA PHE A 120 -8.54 10.63 10.63
C PHE A 120 -9.23 10.71 9.25
N LYS A 121 -8.44 11.09 8.23
CA LYS A 121 -8.85 11.14 6.82
C LYS A 121 -7.80 10.45 5.97
N CYS A 122 -8.22 9.56 5.09
CA CYS A 122 -7.26 8.76 4.32
C CYS A 122 -6.68 9.48 3.08
N ASP A 123 -7.17 10.67 2.74
CA ASP A 123 -6.84 11.33 1.47
C ASP A 123 -5.32 11.59 1.33
N GLU A 124 -4.63 11.94 2.42
CA GLU A 124 -3.17 12.11 2.39
C GLU A 124 -2.41 10.79 2.22
N LEU A 125 -2.93 9.67 2.74
CA LEU A 125 -2.34 8.35 2.49
C LEU A 125 -2.48 7.95 1.03
N ILE A 126 -3.65 8.22 0.43
CA ILE A 126 -3.90 7.95 -1.00
C ILE A 126 -2.92 8.76 -1.85
N LYS A 127 -2.80 10.07 -1.62
CA LYS A 127 -1.83 10.92 -2.33
C LYS A 127 -0.39 10.41 -2.19
N THR A 128 -0.04 9.92 -1.00
CA THR A 128 1.29 9.36 -0.73
C THR A 128 1.52 8.07 -1.52
N PHE A 129 0.53 7.17 -1.53
CA PHE A 129 0.56 5.96 -2.35
C PHE A 129 0.76 6.28 -3.83
N GLU A 130 -0.06 7.18 -4.38
CA GLU A 130 -0.01 7.56 -5.80
C GLU A 130 1.33 8.18 -6.19
N ARG A 131 1.90 9.02 -5.32
CA ARG A 131 3.23 9.60 -5.53
C ARG A 131 4.31 8.53 -5.61
N GLU A 132 4.26 7.54 -4.74
CA GLU A 132 5.26 6.47 -4.70
C GLU A 132 5.06 5.45 -5.84
N GLU A 133 3.81 5.16 -6.23
CA GLU A 133 3.48 4.40 -7.43
C GLU A 133 4.06 5.10 -8.69
N ALA A 134 3.90 6.42 -8.80
CA ALA A 134 4.45 7.20 -9.91
C ALA A 134 5.99 7.17 -9.94
N LYS A 135 6.65 7.30 -8.78
CA LYS A 135 8.11 7.18 -8.67
C LYS A 135 8.60 5.81 -9.10
N TYR A 136 7.96 4.74 -8.63
CA TYR A 136 8.31 3.38 -9.02
C TYR A 136 8.13 3.16 -10.52
N ASN A 137 6.99 3.57 -11.10
CA ASN A 137 6.74 3.42 -12.52
C ASN A 137 7.77 4.17 -13.38
N LYS A 138 8.21 5.36 -12.94
CA LYS A 138 9.28 6.11 -13.61
C LYS A 138 10.61 5.35 -13.58
N GLN A 139 10.99 4.81 -12.42
CA GLN A 139 12.22 4.03 -12.26
C GLN A 139 12.16 2.72 -13.06
N TYR A 140 11.05 2.00 -13.00
CA TYR A 140 10.83 0.76 -13.73
C TYR A 140 10.97 0.99 -15.24
N LYS A 141 10.35 2.04 -15.78
CA LYS A 141 10.50 2.40 -17.20
C LYS A 141 11.94 2.73 -17.56
N LEU A 142 12.70 3.41 -16.70
CA LEU A 142 14.12 3.71 -16.95
C LEU A 142 14.98 2.45 -16.99
N LEU A 143 14.67 1.46 -16.15
CA LEU A 143 15.39 0.19 -16.07
C LEU A 143 14.97 -0.82 -17.15
N HIS A 144 13.78 -0.63 -17.75
CA HIS A 144 13.19 -1.49 -18.78
C HIS A 144 12.76 -0.69 -20.02
N PRO A 145 13.72 -0.20 -20.84
CA PRO A 145 13.43 0.61 -22.04
C PRO A 145 12.55 -0.10 -23.07
N GLU A 146 12.59 -1.43 -23.13
CA GLU A 146 11.75 -2.27 -23.99
C GLU A 146 10.25 -2.09 -23.70
N HIS A 147 9.89 -1.80 -22.45
CA HIS A 147 8.51 -1.46 -22.08
C HIS A 147 8.15 -0.03 -22.51
N GLN A 148 9.09 0.91 -22.56
CA GLN A 148 8.84 2.24 -23.11
C GLN A 148 8.58 2.18 -24.61
N MET A 149 9.36 1.41 -25.35
CA MET A 149 9.16 1.14 -26.78
C MET A 149 7.76 0.54 -27.04
N ARG A 150 7.33 -0.43 -26.23
CA ARG A 150 5.98 -1.00 -26.32
C ARG A 150 4.89 0.05 -26.13
N ASP A 151 5.01 0.92 -25.13
CA ASP A 151 4.05 2.01 -24.89
C ASP A 151 3.99 3.02 -26.05
N VAL A 152 5.12 3.27 -26.73
CA VAL A 152 5.19 4.12 -27.92
C VAL A 152 4.49 3.44 -29.10
N LEU A 153 4.77 2.16 -29.34
CA LEU A 153 4.15 1.40 -30.42
C LEU A 153 2.63 1.26 -30.24
N LEU A 154 2.16 1.08 -29.00
CA LEU A 154 0.72 1.06 -28.71
C LEU A 154 0.06 2.41 -28.99
N ARG A 155 0.70 3.53 -28.64
CA ARG A 155 0.20 4.87 -28.96
C ARG A 155 0.13 5.11 -30.46
N ILE A 156 1.18 4.77 -31.21
CA ILE A 156 1.19 4.87 -32.67
C ILE A 156 0.04 4.05 -33.27
N ARG A 157 -0.17 2.83 -32.79
CA ARG A 157 -1.27 1.97 -33.25
C ARG A 157 -2.64 2.61 -32.97
N ASP A 158 -2.85 3.14 -31.77
CA ASP A 158 -4.12 3.72 -31.37
C ASP A 158 -4.41 5.04 -32.14
N GLU A 159 -3.38 5.85 -32.39
CA GLU A 159 -3.45 7.04 -33.26
C GLU A 159 -3.78 6.67 -34.71
N GLN A 160 -3.12 5.64 -35.27
CA GLN A 160 -3.42 5.15 -36.61
C GLN A 160 -4.84 4.60 -36.73
N LYS A 161 -5.32 3.89 -35.71
CA LYS A 161 -6.69 3.39 -35.68
C LYS A 161 -7.71 4.54 -35.65
N SER A 162 -7.48 5.54 -34.80
CA SER A 162 -8.32 6.75 -34.74
C SER A 162 -8.39 7.48 -36.09
N LEU A 163 -7.25 7.61 -36.77
CA LEU A 163 -7.17 8.18 -38.12
C LEU A 163 -7.97 7.37 -39.15
N LEU A 164 -7.86 6.04 -39.10
CA LEU A 164 -8.59 5.15 -40.00
C LEU A 164 -10.10 5.24 -39.77
N ASP A 165 -10.53 5.25 -38.51
CA ASP A 165 -11.95 5.38 -38.13
C ASP A 165 -12.50 6.73 -38.62
N ALA A 166 -11.76 7.84 -38.45
CA ALA A 166 -12.16 9.15 -38.94
C ALA A 166 -12.25 9.25 -40.48
N ILE A 167 -11.38 8.54 -41.20
CA ILE A 167 -11.45 8.44 -42.66
C ILE A 167 -12.69 7.65 -43.08
N LEU A 168 -12.98 6.54 -42.41
CA LEU A 168 -14.16 5.73 -42.71
C LEU A 168 -15.45 6.52 -42.47
N ASP A 169 -15.54 7.26 -41.36
CA ASP A 169 -16.68 8.14 -41.04
C ASP A 169 -16.85 9.31 -42.05
N PHE A 170 -15.79 9.69 -42.76
CA PHE A 170 -15.87 10.75 -43.79
C PHE A 170 -16.38 10.23 -45.15
N PHE A 171 -16.13 8.95 -45.47
CA PHE A 171 -16.44 8.36 -46.77
C PHE A 171 -17.70 7.49 -46.80
N PHE A 172 -18.21 7.04 -45.64
CA PHE A 172 -19.40 6.18 -45.51
C PHE A 172 -20.47 6.84 -44.62
#